data_AF-A0A645FDQ1-F1
#
_entry.id   AF-A0A645FDQ1-F1
#
_cell.length_a   1.000
_cell.length_b   1.000
_cell.length_c   1.000
_cell.angle_alpha   90.00
_cell.angle_beta   90.00
_cell.angle_gamma   90.00
#
_symmetry.space_group_name_H-M   'P 1'
#
loop_
_entity.id
_entity.type
_entity.pdbx_description
1 polymer ?
#
loop_
_entity_poly.entity_id
_entity_poly.type
_entity_poly.pdbx_seq_one_letter_code
_entity_poly.pdbx_strand_id
1 'polypeptide(L)'
;MKIRPAVGAVHELLGTDPLYFASEGRMILVIEKGYGMEIVNRLKYLESCRDAKQIGTFDKAYSKVCLRTALGGERILSMLENQMISRIC
;
A
#
# COMPACT_ATOMS: atom_id res chain seq x y z
N MET A 1 -0.90 -0.36 -6.39
CA MET A 1 -1.81 -0.11 -5.24
C MET A 1 -2.90 0.85 -5.69
N LYS A 2 -4.13 0.75 -5.16
CA LYS A 2 -5.22 1.68 -5.54
C LYS A 2 -5.20 2.88 -4.59
N ILE A 3 -4.86 4.04 -5.11
CA ILE A 3 -5.04 5.33 -4.44
C ILE A 3 -6.16 6.04 -5.19
N ARG A 4 -7.16 6.55 -4.46
CA ARG A 4 -8.28 7.27 -5.09
C ARG A 4 -7.74 8.58 -5.70
N PRO A 5 -8.21 9.01 -6.89
CA PRO A 5 -7.69 10.21 -7.55
C PRO A 5 -7.68 11.45 -6.64
N ALA A 6 -8.77 11.69 -5.89
CA ALA A 6 -8.86 12.79 -4.96
C ALA A 6 -7.80 12.73 -3.83
N VAL A 7 -7.49 11.53 -3.33
CA VAL A 7 -6.43 11.33 -2.32
C VAL A 7 -5.07 11.65 -2.93
N GLY A 8 -4.80 11.14 -4.14
CA GLY A 8 -3.56 11.43 -4.86
C GLY A 8 -3.34 12.94 -5.05
N ALA A 9 -4.37 13.66 -5.53
CA ALA A 9 -4.31 15.09 -5.75
C ALA A 9 -4.03 15.89 -4.46
N VAL A 10 -4.65 15.51 -3.34
CA VAL A 10 -4.39 16.16 -2.03
C VAL A 10 -2.94 15.94 -1.59
N HIS A 11 -2.41 14.72 -1.71
CA HIS A 11 -1.03 14.44 -1.32
C HIS A 11 -0.01 15.13 -2.23
N GLU A 12 -0.31 15.26 -3.53
CA GLU A 12 0.49 16.04 -4.48
C GLU A 12 0.52 17.52 -4.07
N LEU A 13 -0.63 18.12 -3.77
CA LEU A 13 -0.74 19.51 -3.31
C LEU A 13 0.04 19.75 -1.99
N LEU A 14 -0.04 18.81 -1.05
CA LEU A 14 0.60 18.92 0.26
C LEU A 14 2.10 18.55 0.23
N GLY A 15 2.62 18.04 -0.89
CA GLY A 15 4.00 17.55 -0.99
C GLY A 15 4.27 16.36 -0.07
N THR A 16 3.27 15.49 0.14
CA THR A 16 3.35 14.33 1.04
C THR A 16 3.11 13.03 0.28
N ASP A 17 3.44 11.89 0.90
CA ASP A 17 3.24 10.57 0.30
C ASP A 17 2.08 9.84 1.02
N PRO A 18 1.03 9.41 0.29
CA PRO A 18 -0.13 8.73 0.87
C PRO A 18 0.22 7.40 1.56
N LEU A 19 1.34 6.77 1.22
CA LEU A 19 1.76 5.49 1.82
C LEU A 19 2.17 5.62 3.28
N TYR A 20 2.40 6.85 3.75
CA TYR A 20 2.82 7.16 5.11
C TYR A 20 1.69 7.65 6.01
N PHE A 21 0.46 7.70 5.50
CA PHE A 21 -0.69 8.16 6.25
C PHE A 21 -1.48 7.00 6.86
N ALA A 22 -2.06 7.26 8.03
CA ALA A 22 -2.93 6.31 8.71
C ALA A 22 -4.12 5.93 7.83
N SER A 23 -4.54 4.67 7.94
CA SER A 23 -5.72 4.14 7.26
C SER A 23 -6.59 3.42 8.28
N GLU A 24 -7.78 3.95 8.53
CA GLU A 24 -8.80 3.27 9.33
C GLU A 24 -9.68 2.42 8.41
N GLY A 25 -9.77 1.12 8.67
CA GLY A 25 -10.53 0.18 7.83
C GLY A 25 -9.75 -0.43 6.66
N ARG A 26 -8.41 -0.48 6.74
CA ARG A 26 -7.58 -1.26 5.79
C ARG A 26 -6.72 -2.27 6.54
N MET A 27 -6.32 -3.32 5.82
CA MET A 27 -5.41 -4.34 6.33
C MET A 27 -4.37 -4.70 5.26
N ILE A 28 -3.20 -5.14 5.71
CA ILE A 28 -2.17 -5.77 4.90
C ILE A 28 -2.10 -7.23 5.32
N LEU A 29 -2.13 -8.14 4.35
CA LEU A 29 -2.05 -9.58 4.59
C LEU A 29 -0.77 -10.12 3.96
N VAL A 30 -0.01 -10.89 4.74
CA VAL A 30 1.12 -11.69 4.25
C VAL A 30 0.62 -13.12 4.06
N ILE A 31 0.71 -13.60 2.82
CA ILE A 31 0.09 -14.85 2.39
C ILE A 31 1.16 -15.75 1.80
N GLU A 32 1.03 -17.06 2.04
CA GLU A 32 1.87 -18.07 1.43
C GLU A 32 1.86 -18.00 -0.11
N LYS A 33 3.03 -18.20 -0.72
CA LYS A 33 3.19 -18.15 -2.18
C LYS A 33 2.27 -19.18 -2.85
N GLY A 34 1.50 -18.74 -3.84
CA GLY A 34 0.53 -19.57 -4.56
C GLY A 34 -0.92 -19.29 -4.18
N TYR A 35 -1.19 -18.87 -2.94
CA TYR A 35 -2.56 -18.63 -2.44
C TYR A 35 -3.03 -17.17 -2.58
N GLY A 36 -2.14 -16.24 -2.91
CA GLY A 36 -2.44 -14.80 -2.91
C GLY A 36 -3.65 -14.41 -3.76
N MET A 37 -3.76 -14.93 -4.99
CA MET A 37 -4.88 -14.57 -5.88
C MET A 37 -6.21 -15.19 -5.43
N GLU A 38 -6.19 -16.41 -4.90
CA GLU A 38 -7.37 -17.06 -4.35
C GLU A 38 -7.95 -16.22 -3.19
N ILE A 39 -7.09 -15.83 -2.25
CA ILE A 39 -7.50 -15.02 -1.10
C ILE A 39 -8.00 -13.65 -1.54
N VAL A 40 -7.32 -12.97 -2.48
CA VAL A 40 -7.79 -11.70 -3.04
C VAL A 40 -9.19 -11.84 -3.64
N ASN A 41 -9.45 -12.91 -4.39
CA ASN A 41 -10.76 -13.14 -4.99
C ASN A 41 -11.84 -13.40 -3.93
N ARG A 42 -11.53 -14.15 -2.87
CA ARG A 42 -12.45 -14.35 -1.74
C ARG A 42 -12.75 -13.03 -1.02
N LEU A 43 -11.74 -12.20 -0.75
CA LEU A 43 -11.92 -10.91 -0.09
C LEU A 43 -12.83 -9.97 -0.89
N LYS A 44 -12.75 -9.99 -2.22
CA LYS A 44 -13.58 -9.12 -3.08
C LYS A 44 -15.09 -9.39 -2.98
N TYR A 45 -15.52 -10.54 -2.47
CA TYR A 45 -16.93 -10.81 -2.19
C TYR A 45 -17.45 -10.03 -0.97
N LEU A 46 -16.55 -9.61 -0.06
CA LEU A 46 -16.92 -8.75 1.05
C LEU A 46 -17.02 -7.30 0.55
N GLU A 47 -18.12 -6.64 0.86
CA GLU A 47 -18.40 -5.28 0.38
C GLU A 47 -17.28 -4.28 0.75
N SER A 48 -16.74 -4.38 1.96
CA SER A 48 -15.65 -3.53 2.45
C SER A 48 -14.29 -3.82 1.81
N CYS A 49 -14.13 -4.95 1.12
CA CYS A 49 -12.85 -5.44 0.58
C CYS A 49 -12.87 -5.58 -0.95
N ARG A 50 -13.85 -5.00 -1.65
CA ARG A 50 -13.95 -5.02 -3.14
C ARG A 50 -12.69 -4.53 -3.86
N ASP A 51 -11.93 -3.65 -3.21
CA ASP A 51 -10.68 -3.09 -3.73
C ASP A 51 -9.42 -3.90 -3.36
N ALA A 52 -9.56 -5.08 -2.74
CA ALA A 52 -8.45 -5.95 -2.40
C ALA A 52 -7.61 -6.28 -3.66
N LYS A 53 -6.29 -6.22 -3.51
CA LYS A 53 -5.35 -6.53 -4.59
C LYS A 53 -4.03 -7.01 -3.99
N GLN A 54 -3.35 -7.91 -4.70
CA GLN A 54 -1.95 -8.20 -4.43
C GLN A 54 -1.10 -6.97 -4.78
N ILE A 55 -0.34 -6.46 -3.81
CA ILE A 55 0.46 -5.22 -3.96
C ILE A 55 1.97 -5.46 -4.00
N GLY A 56 2.42 -6.70 -3.81
CA GLY A 56 3.85 -7.03 -3.84
C GLY A 56 4.10 -8.53 -3.62
N THR A 57 5.38 -8.87 -3.49
CA THR A 57 5.90 -10.22 -3.23
C THR A 57 7.16 -10.12 -2.38
N PHE A 58 7.48 -11.17 -1.63
CA PHE A 58 8.76 -11.30 -0.97
C PHE A 58 9.78 -11.91 -1.92
N ASP A 59 10.98 -11.32 -1.96
CA ASP A 59 12.09 -11.79 -2.76
C ASP A 59 13.37 -11.68 -1.92
N LYS A 60 14.19 -12.74 -1.95
CA LYS A 60 15.43 -12.83 -1.16
C LYS A 60 16.50 -11.82 -1.60
N ALA A 61 16.39 -11.29 -2.82
CA ALA A 61 17.30 -10.25 -3.33
C ALA A 61 17.10 -8.90 -2.63
N TYR A 62 15.98 -8.70 -1.92
CA TYR A 62 15.63 -7.44 -1.28
C TYR A 62 15.63 -7.59 0.25
N SER A 63 16.43 -6.76 0.92
CA SER A 63 16.47 -6.65 2.39
C SER A 63 15.57 -5.55 2.94
N LYS A 64 14.93 -4.76 2.07
CA LYS A 64 14.03 -3.65 2.39
C LYS A 64 12.81 -3.66 1.47
N VAL A 65 11.77 -2.90 1.83
CA VAL A 65 10.61 -2.69 0.97
C VAL A 65 11.01 -1.82 -0.21
N CYS A 66 10.99 -2.39 -1.41
CA CYS A 66 11.23 -1.67 -2.66
C CYS A 66 9.90 -1.41 -3.39
N LEU A 67 9.64 -0.15 -3.72
CA LEU A 67 8.48 0.27 -4.48
C LEU A 67 8.87 0.50 -5.94
N ARG A 68 8.23 -0.25 -6.84
CA ARG A 68 8.32 -0.01 -8.28
C ARG A 68 7.37 1.11 -8.67
N THR A 69 7.91 2.15 -9.32
CA THR A 69 7.14 3.30 -9.80
C THR A 69 6.44 2.97 -11.11
N ALA A 70 5.45 3.77 -11.50
CA ALA A 70 4.75 3.60 -12.78
C ALA A 70 5.67 3.74 -14.00
N LEU A 71 6.80 4.45 -13.85
CA LEU A 71 7.81 4.65 -14.88
C LEU A 71 8.85 3.52 -14.93
N GLY A 72 8.69 2.47 -14.10
CA GLY A 72 9.61 1.32 -14.06
C GLY A 72 10.84 1.50 -13.19
N GLY A 73 11.04 2.69 -12.60
CA GLY A 73 12.07 2.91 -11.58
C GLY A 73 11.74 2.25 -10.24
N GLU A 74 12.74 2.19 -9.36
CA GLU A 74 12.61 1.60 -8.04
C GLU A 74 13.02 2.62 -6.97
N ARG A 75 12.27 2.68 -5.86
CA ARG A 75 12.63 3.47 -4.67
C ARG A 75 12.45 2.66 -3.40
N ILE A 76 13.29 2.89 -2.40
CA ILE A 76 13.16 2.26 -1.09
C ILE A 76 12.06 2.98 -0.30
N LEU A 77 11.12 2.22 0.24
CA LEU A 77 10.14 2.72 1.20
C LEU A 77 10.74 2.57 2.61
N SER A 78 11.37 3.64 3.10
CA SER A 78 11.97 3.69 4.43
C SER A 78 10.91 3.76 5.52
N MET A 79 11.25 3.34 6.75
CA MET A 79 10.41 3.63 7.90
C MET A 79 10.36 5.15 8.12
N LEU A 80 9.18 5.65 8.52
CA LEU A 80 9.03 7.04 8.94
C LEU A 80 9.83 7.29 10.21
N GLU A 81 10.57 8.38 10.23
CA GLU A 81 11.28 8.83 11.43
C GLU A 81 10.35 9.63 12.36
N ASN A 82 9.35 10.34 11.82
CA ASN A 82 8.38 11.15 12.58
C ASN A 82 6.96 11.03 12.00
N GLN A 83 5.93 11.14 12.84
CA GLN A 83 4.54 11.26 12.36
C GLN A 83 4.33 12.61 11.67
N MET A 84 3.71 12.60 10.48
CA MET A 84 3.52 13.81 9.66
C MET A 84 2.38 14.71 10.15
N ILE A 85 1.39 14.19 10.88
CA ILE A 85 0.22 14.96 11.35
C ILE A 85 -0.11 14.57 12.79
N SER A 86 -0.23 15.58 13.66
CA SER A 86 -0.68 15.38 15.04
C SER A 86 -2.15 14.96 15.09
N ARG A 87 -2.49 14.01 15.97
CA ARG A 87 -3.89 13.57 16.23
C ARG A 87 -4.60 13.00 14.99
N ILE A 88 -3.85 12.26 14.16
CA ILE A 88 -4.38 11.68 12.91
C ILE A 88 -5.32 10.47 13.13
N CYS A 89 -5.29 9.87 14.32
CA CYS A 89 -6.21 8.84 14.81
C CYS A 89 -6.60 9.17 16.25
#